data_AF-A0A5D4NS42-F1
#
_entry.id   AF-A0A5D4NS42-F1
#
_cell.length_a   1.000
_cell.length_b   1.000
_cell.length_c   1.000
_cell.angle_alpha   90.00
_cell.angle_beta   90.00
_cell.angle_gamma   90.00
#
_symmetry.space_group_name_H-M   'P 1'
#
loop_
_entity.id
_entity.type
_entity.pdbx_description
1 polymer ?
#
loop_
_entity_poly.entity_id
_entity_poly.type
_entity_poly.pdbx_seq_one_letter_code
_entity_poly.pdbx_strand_id
1 'polypeptide(L)'
;MVVGWKKWLVILTFLLSGCSSTPDFKVYEGKPLSIAVIGEPPEVREKNITFSEVTFEDLNNLKKLDHDAVFITEENLKEASAGNYEETYLNSDMPFFFIEAWSHIPFTVKESEMEQNWKWYPGKSYAVGILTSAKENSLNRWGYSLYNDEKTDETVEEVFSKIFTTIEELNH
;
A
#
# COMPACT_ATOMS: atom_id res chain seq x y z
N MET A 1 0.32 -76.27 15.54
CA MET A 1 0.07 -75.43 16.73
C MET A 1 0.72 -74.09 16.46
N VAL A 2 -0.10 -73.08 16.17
CA VAL A 2 0.32 -71.75 15.69
C VAL A 2 0.48 -70.84 16.91
N VAL A 3 1.64 -70.21 17.10
CA VAL A 3 1.78 -69.07 18.02
C VAL A 3 2.56 -67.99 17.30
N GLY A 4 1.82 -66.95 16.88
CA GLY A 4 2.27 -65.88 16.01
C GLY A 4 3.25 -64.92 16.68
N TRP A 5 4.20 -64.45 15.88
CA TRP A 5 5.20 -63.46 16.26
C TRP A 5 4.59 -62.09 16.60
N LYS A 6 5.17 -61.47 17.63
CA LYS A 6 4.84 -60.12 18.11
C LYS A 6 4.95 -59.10 16.96
N LYS A 7 3.87 -58.39 16.67
CA LYS A 7 3.90 -57.20 15.81
C LYS A 7 4.58 -56.07 16.56
N TRP A 8 5.78 -55.69 16.13
CA TRP A 8 6.42 -54.44 16.54
C TRP A 8 5.84 -53.31 15.68
N LEU A 9 5.11 -52.40 16.33
CA LEU A 9 4.57 -51.18 15.74
C LEU A 9 5.69 -50.13 15.75
N VAL A 10 6.40 -49.98 14.63
CA VAL A 10 7.35 -48.88 14.42
C VAL A 10 6.53 -47.65 14.06
N ILE A 11 6.29 -46.78 15.03
CA ILE A 11 5.70 -45.45 14.81
C ILE A 11 6.79 -44.56 14.23
N LEU A 12 6.74 -44.36 12.91
CA LEU A 12 7.57 -43.39 12.20
C LEU A 12 6.96 -42.00 12.42
N THR A 13 7.37 -41.31 13.50
CA THR A 13 7.07 -39.89 13.67
C THR A 13 7.88 -39.10 12.65
N PHE A 14 7.26 -38.74 11.53
CA PHE A 14 7.73 -37.67 10.67
C PHE A 14 7.71 -36.37 11.49
N LEU A 15 8.87 -35.97 12.02
CA LEU A 15 9.08 -34.62 12.51
C LEU A 15 9.07 -33.71 11.29
N LEU A 16 7.89 -33.23 10.92
CA LEU A 16 7.73 -32.06 10.06
C LEU A 16 8.27 -30.87 10.84
N SER A 17 9.59 -30.69 10.80
CA SER A 17 10.23 -29.44 11.17
C SER A 17 9.91 -28.46 10.04
N GLY A 18 8.76 -27.81 10.14
CA GLY A 18 8.45 -26.63 9.34
C GLY A 18 9.45 -25.55 9.72
N CYS A 19 10.49 -25.39 8.90
CA CYS A 19 11.38 -24.25 9.02
C CYS A 19 10.55 -23.01 8.67
N SER A 20 10.18 -22.22 9.67
CA SER A 20 9.61 -20.89 9.45
C SER A 20 10.73 -20.01 8.93
N SER A 21 11.00 -20.04 7.63
CA SER A 21 11.85 -19.06 6.98
C SER A 21 11.14 -17.71 7.10
N THR A 22 11.65 -16.82 7.94
CA THR A 22 11.27 -15.41 7.90
C THR A 22 11.63 -14.87 6.52
N PRO A 23 10.70 -14.21 5.81
CA PRO A 23 11.02 -13.63 4.51
C PRO A 23 12.14 -12.61 4.65
N ASP A 24 13.07 -12.61 3.69
CA ASP A 24 14.06 -11.54 3.56
C ASP A 24 13.47 -10.43 2.69
N PHE A 25 12.94 -9.38 3.32
CA PHE A 25 12.31 -8.26 2.62
C PHE A 25 13.36 -7.27 2.13
N LYS A 26 13.52 -7.18 0.82
CA LYS A 26 14.47 -6.26 0.19
C LYS A 26 14.12 -4.80 0.49
N VAL A 27 15.14 -4.03 0.86
CA VAL A 27 15.07 -2.57 1.03
C VAL A 27 15.10 -1.90 -0.35
N TYR A 28 14.39 -0.79 -0.50
CA TYR A 28 14.50 0.05 -1.69
C TYR A 28 15.86 0.78 -1.71
N GLU A 29 16.64 0.58 -2.77
CA GLU A 29 17.97 1.16 -2.96
C GLU A 29 18.08 2.01 -4.24
N GLY A 30 16.93 2.41 -4.81
CA GLY A 30 16.87 3.17 -6.05
C GLY A 30 17.24 4.65 -5.92
N LYS A 31 16.83 5.46 -6.90
CA LYS A 31 17.10 6.91 -6.88
C LYS A 31 16.45 7.60 -5.67
N PRO A 32 16.97 8.76 -5.22
CA PRO A 32 16.30 9.53 -4.19
C PRO A 32 14.90 9.94 -4.62
N LEU A 33 13.93 9.84 -3.71
CA LEU A 33 12.54 10.22 -3.95
C LEU A 33 12.12 11.32 -2.96
N SER A 34 11.40 12.31 -3.47
CA SER A 34 10.78 13.40 -2.74
C SER A 34 9.27 13.16 -2.68
N ILE A 35 8.71 13.00 -1.49
CA ILE A 35 7.31 12.61 -1.32
C ILE A 35 6.58 13.67 -0.48
N ALA A 36 5.52 14.24 -1.04
CA ALA A 36 4.62 15.10 -0.29
C ALA A 36 3.73 14.25 0.62
N VAL A 37 3.47 14.68 1.86
CA VAL A 37 2.64 13.93 2.81
C VAL A 37 1.54 14.83 3.37
N ILE A 38 0.29 14.38 3.27
CA ILE A 38 -0.84 14.99 3.99
C ILE A 38 -1.08 14.15 5.24
N GLY A 39 -0.60 14.67 6.37
CA GLY A 39 -0.57 13.99 7.67
C GLY A 39 0.84 13.73 8.16
N GLU A 40 0.98 12.84 9.13
CA GLU A 40 2.28 12.51 9.74
C GLU A 40 3.14 11.66 8.78
N PRO A 41 4.38 12.07 8.45
CA PRO A 41 5.28 11.27 7.62
C PRO A 41 5.51 9.86 8.19
N PRO A 42 5.43 8.80 7.37
CA PRO A 42 5.67 7.46 7.86
C PRO A 42 7.14 7.25 8.22
N GLU A 43 7.39 6.50 9.29
CA GLU A 43 8.74 6.03 9.61
C GLU A 43 9.15 4.91 8.64
N VAL A 44 10.25 5.11 7.92
CA VAL A 44 10.77 4.15 6.95
C VAL A 44 12.27 3.92 7.15
N ARG A 45 12.76 2.74 6.75
CA ARG A 45 14.16 2.34 6.87
C ARG A 45 15.07 2.89 5.76
N GLU A 46 14.46 3.31 4.66
CA GLU A 46 15.11 3.88 3.49
C GLU A 46 15.70 5.27 3.79
N LYS A 47 16.99 5.45 3.46
CA LYS A 47 17.71 6.72 3.71
C LYS A 47 17.64 7.71 2.55
N ASN A 48 17.15 7.27 1.41
CA ASN A 48 17.05 8.03 0.16
C ASN A 48 15.64 8.62 -0.05
N ILE A 49 14.76 8.55 0.95
CA ILE A 49 13.40 9.10 0.89
C ILE A 49 13.35 10.38 1.71
N THR A 50 12.82 11.45 1.12
CA THR A 50 12.56 12.71 1.81
C THR A 50 11.06 12.97 1.81
N PHE A 51 10.50 13.18 3.00
CA PHE A 51 9.12 13.57 3.16
C PHE A 51 9.00 15.08 3.36
N SER A 52 7.97 15.68 2.78
CA SER A 52 7.58 17.08 3.01
C SER A 52 6.11 17.12 3.35
N GLU A 53 5.78 17.59 4.55
CA GLU A 53 4.39 17.77 4.96
C GLU A 53 3.74 18.89 4.15
N VAL A 54 2.54 18.59 3.65
CA VAL A 54 1.67 19.51 2.91
C VAL A 54 0.24 19.35 3.40
N THR A 55 -0.63 20.27 3.01
CA THR A 55 -2.05 20.24 3.32
C THR A 55 -2.88 19.91 2.08
N PHE A 56 -4.16 19.59 2.26
CA PHE A 56 -5.09 19.48 1.14
C PHE A 56 -5.22 20.79 0.33
N GLU A 57 -5.06 21.95 0.96
CA GLU A 57 -5.08 23.25 0.27
C GLU A 57 -3.94 23.38 -0.73
N ASP A 58 -2.78 22.82 -0.43
CA ASP A 58 -1.59 22.83 -1.28
C ASP A 58 -1.80 22.00 -2.57
N LEU A 59 -2.70 21.00 -2.54
CA LEU A 59 -3.02 20.21 -3.72
C LEU A 59 -3.68 21.03 -4.85
N ASN A 60 -4.30 22.17 -4.53
CA ASN A 60 -4.80 23.08 -5.57
C ASN A 60 -3.68 23.65 -6.45
N ASN A 61 -2.43 23.56 -6.00
CA ASN A 61 -1.24 24.00 -6.70
C ASN A 61 -0.25 22.85 -6.99
N LEU A 62 -0.75 21.62 -7.22
CA LEU A 62 0.06 20.42 -7.51
C LEU A 62 1.19 20.63 -8.52
N LYS A 63 1.00 21.46 -9.55
CA LYS A 63 2.06 21.74 -10.55
C LYS A 63 3.30 22.45 -9.98
N LYS A 64 3.21 22.99 -8.76
CA LYS A 64 4.33 23.61 -8.02
C LYS A 64 4.95 22.66 -6.99
N LEU A 65 4.29 21.54 -6.70
CA LEU A 65 4.79 20.50 -5.83
C LEU A 65 5.85 19.73 -6.63
N ASP A 66 7.13 20.04 -6.39
CA ASP A 66 8.29 19.35 -6.98
C ASP A 66 8.55 18.05 -6.21
N HIS A 67 7.60 17.12 -6.35
CA HIS A 67 7.58 15.83 -5.66
C HIS A 67 7.29 14.70 -6.66
N ASP A 68 7.77 13.50 -6.33
CA ASP A 68 7.59 12.29 -7.12
C ASP A 68 6.24 11.60 -6.85
N ALA A 69 5.66 11.82 -5.67
CA ALA A 69 4.37 11.26 -5.25
C ALA A 69 3.74 12.07 -4.11
N VAL A 70 2.44 11.83 -3.86
CA VAL A 70 1.73 12.31 -2.67
C VAL A 70 1.26 11.13 -1.83
N PHE A 71 1.55 11.15 -0.54
CA PHE A 71 1.01 10.23 0.45
C PHE A 71 -0.10 10.93 1.24
N ILE A 72 -1.17 10.19 1.50
CA ILE A 72 -2.26 10.61 2.39
C ILE A 72 -2.40 9.50 3.43
N THR A 73 -2.17 9.85 4.69
CA THR A 73 -2.15 8.92 5.83
C THR A 73 -3.53 8.69 6.45
N GLU A 74 -3.61 7.71 7.35
CA GLU A 74 -4.85 7.16 7.91
C GLU A 74 -5.81 8.24 8.42
N GLU A 75 -5.28 9.19 9.19
CA GLU A 75 -6.02 10.26 9.84
C GLU A 75 -6.70 11.21 8.85
N ASN A 76 -6.23 11.25 7.60
CA ASN A 76 -6.72 12.12 6.54
C ASN A 76 -7.55 11.38 5.47
N LEU A 77 -7.63 10.05 5.50
CA LEU A 77 -8.34 9.27 4.47
C LEU A 77 -9.83 9.61 4.38
N LYS A 78 -10.47 9.92 5.51
CA LYS A 78 -11.88 10.31 5.53
C LYS A 78 -12.10 11.59 4.73
N GLU A 79 -11.27 12.61 4.95
CA GLU A 79 -11.33 13.86 4.19
C GLU A 79 -10.96 13.64 2.72
N ALA A 80 -9.91 12.85 2.46
CA ALA A 80 -9.46 12.52 1.12
C ALA A 80 -10.55 11.86 0.26
N SER A 81 -11.48 11.14 0.91
CA SER A 81 -12.61 10.45 0.28
C SER A 81 -13.88 11.28 0.14
N ALA A 82 -13.93 12.49 0.69
CA ALA A 82 -15.15 13.31 0.78
C ALA A 82 -15.60 13.94 -0.56
N GLY A 83 -15.34 13.30 -1.71
CA GLY A 83 -15.76 13.74 -3.05
C GLY A 83 -15.12 15.03 -3.58
N ASN A 84 -14.56 15.88 -2.73
CA ASN A 84 -14.06 17.22 -3.08
C ASN A 84 -12.66 17.20 -3.75
N TYR A 85 -11.94 16.10 -3.65
CA TYR A 85 -10.57 15.97 -4.17
C TYR A 85 -10.45 14.98 -5.33
N GLU A 86 -11.54 14.33 -5.76
CA GLU A 86 -11.52 13.37 -6.87
C GLU A 86 -10.93 14.00 -8.14
N GLU A 87 -11.40 15.18 -8.53
CA GLU A 87 -10.94 15.87 -9.73
C GLU A 87 -9.44 16.22 -9.63
N THR A 88 -8.97 16.49 -8.41
CA THR A 88 -7.55 16.75 -8.14
C THR A 88 -6.71 15.50 -8.41
N TYR A 89 -7.13 14.34 -7.91
CA TYR A 89 -6.40 13.09 -8.15
C TYR A 89 -6.49 12.65 -9.62
N LEU A 90 -7.67 12.80 -10.24
CA LEU A 90 -7.90 12.34 -11.61
C LEU A 90 -7.17 13.18 -12.66
N ASN A 91 -6.85 14.44 -12.36
CA ASN A 91 -6.14 15.34 -13.29
C ASN A 91 -4.65 15.53 -12.95
N SER A 92 -4.11 14.73 -12.03
CA SER A 92 -2.71 14.80 -11.63
C SER A 92 -1.82 13.88 -12.47
N ASP A 93 -0.67 14.41 -12.87
CA ASP A 93 0.42 13.62 -13.47
C ASP A 93 1.30 12.93 -12.40
N MET A 94 1.09 13.25 -11.12
CA MET A 94 1.78 12.67 -9.97
C MET A 94 0.90 11.61 -9.28
N PRO A 95 1.44 10.43 -8.92
CA PRO A 95 0.69 9.38 -8.25
C PRO A 95 0.33 9.75 -6.80
N PHE A 96 -0.85 9.31 -6.37
CA PHE A 96 -1.33 9.42 -4.99
C PHE A 96 -1.36 8.05 -4.34
N PHE A 97 -0.83 7.93 -3.12
CA PHE A 97 -0.91 6.73 -2.30
C PHE A 97 -1.66 7.01 -1.01
N PHE A 98 -2.70 6.23 -0.77
CA PHE A 98 -3.51 6.26 0.43
C PHE A 98 -3.01 5.17 1.36
N ILE A 99 -2.33 5.58 2.44
CA ILE A 99 -1.65 4.70 3.39
C ILE A 99 -2.62 4.31 4.49
N GLU A 100 -2.57 3.05 4.93
CA GLU A 100 -3.51 2.45 5.89
C GLU A 100 -4.97 2.47 5.38
N ALA A 101 -5.17 2.37 4.07
CA ALA A 101 -6.48 2.30 3.43
C ALA A 101 -7.10 0.89 3.56
N TRP A 102 -7.28 0.43 4.81
CA TRP A 102 -7.81 -0.88 5.18
C TRP A 102 -9.25 -1.14 4.71
N SER A 103 -9.95 -0.12 4.20
CA SER A 103 -11.30 -0.25 3.65
C SER A 103 -11.33 0.14 2.17
N HIS A 104 -12.27 -0.43 1.41
CA HIS A 104 -12.59 0.03 0.07
C HIS A 104 -13.22 1.43 0.15
N ILE A 105 -12.40 2.44 0.38
CA ILE A 105 -12.76 3.85 0.35
C ILE A 105 -12.58 4.32 -1.09
N PRO A 106 -13.64 4.79 -1.76
CA PRO A 106 -13.51 5.26 -3.12
C PRO A 106 -12.97 6.70 -3.11
N PHE A 107 -11.69 6.86 -3.42
CA PHE A 107 -11.05 8.18 -3.53
C PHE A 107 -11.31 8.89 -4.86
N THR A 108 -11.82 8.15 -5.85
CA THR A 108 -12.03 8.62 -7.23
C THR A 108 -13.51 8.57 -7.63
N VAL A 109 -14.43 8.65 -6.67
CA VAL A 109 -15.89 8.59 -6.93
C VAL A 109 -16.54 9.73 -6.16
N LYS A 110 -17.48 10.42 -6.82
CA LYS A 110 -18.21 11.53 -6.20
C LYS A 110 -19.04 11.05 -5.02
N GLU A 111 -19.13 11.87 -3.98
CA GLU A 111 -19.98 11.61 -2.81
C GLU A 111 -21.44 11.33 -3.22
N SER A 112 -21.95 12.05 -4.23
CA SER A 112 -23.30 11.83 -4.81
C SER A 112 -23.51 10.45 -5.42
N GLU A 113 -22.43 9.78 -5.86
CA GLU A 113 -22.46 8.43 -6.42
C GLU A 113 -22.25 7.36 -5.33
N MET A 114 -21.70 7.73 -4.17
CA MET A 114 -21.51 6.83 -3.03
C MET A 114 -22.83 6.53 -2.28
N GLU A 115 -23.77 7.49 -2.24
CA GLU A 115 -24.97 7.38 -1.39
C GLU A 115 -26.01 6.33 -1.83
N GLN A 116 -25.95 5.80 -3.07
CA GLN A 116 -27.05 4.95 -3.56
C GLN A 116 -26.90 3.45 -3.33
N ASN A 117 -25.68 2.88 -3.21
CA ASN A 117 -25.51 1.42 -3.08
C ASN A 117 -24.16 0.95 -2.49
N TRP A 118 -23.31 1.83 -1.95
CA TRP A 118 -21.98 1.41 -1.49
C TRP A 118 -22.06 0.58 -0.20
N LYS A 119 -21.74 -0.71 -0.29
CA LYS A 119 -21.54 -1.57 0.88
C LYS A 119 -20.08 -1.45 1.31
N TRP A 120 -19.86 -1.01 2.54
CA TRP A 120 -18.54 -1.04 3.17
C TRP A 120 -18.05 -2.48 3.23
N TYR A 121 -17.00 -2.79 2.48
CA TYR A 121 -16.25 -4.04 2.60
C TYR A 121 -14.87 -3.71 3.19
N PRO A 122 -14.35 -4.54 4.10
CA PRO A 122 -12.95 -4.45 4.48
C PRO A 122 -12.09 -4.66 3.23
N GLY A 123 -11.21 -3.70 2.96
CA GLY A 123 -10.17 -3.81 1.95
C GLY A 123 -9.12 -4.81 2.41
N LYS A 124 -8.38 -5.39 1.46
CA LYS A 124 -7.25 -6.27 1.76
C LYS A 124 -5.90 -5.57 1.68
N SER A 125 -5.89 -4.33 1.20
CA SER A 125 -4.66 -3.58 0.99
C SER A 125 -4.39 -2.68 2.19
N TYR A 126 -3.14 -2.68 2.64
CA TYR A 126 -2.61 -1.69 3.58
C TYR A 126 -2.48 -0.33 2.91
N ALA A 127 -2.03 -0.29 1.65
CA ALA A 127 -1.94 0.96 0.89
C ALA A 127 -2.54 0.80 -0.51
N VAL A 128 -3.12 1.88 -1.05
CA VAL A 128 -3.68 1.94 -2.40
C VAL A 128 -3.05 3.10 -3.15
N GLY A 129 -2.49 2.84 -4.32
CA GLY A 129 -1.96 3.86 -5.23
C GLY A 129 -2.90 4.13 -6.39
N ILE A 130 -2.99 5.37 -6.86
CA ILE A 130 -3.66 5.76 -8.10
C ILE A 130 -2.81 6.74 -8.92
N LEU A 131 -2.91 6.63 -10.24
CA LEU A 131 -2.37 7.62 -11.18
C LEU A 131 -3.21 7.62 -12.45
N THR A 132 -3.67 8.79 -12.88
CA THR A 132 -4.38 8.91 -14.15
C THR A 132 -3.41 9.25 -15.26
N SER A 133 -3.49 8.52 -16.37
CA SER A 133 -2.83 8.91 -17.61
C SER A 133 -3.79 9.71 -18.47
N ALA A 134 -3.62 11.04 -18.50
CA ALA A 134 -4.41 11.92 -19.36
C ALA A 134 -4.29 11.56 -20.86
N LYS A 135 -3.17 10.94 -21.27
CA LYS A 135 -2.93 10.50 -22.65
C LYS A 135 -3.70 9.24 -23.04
N GLU A 136 -3.87 8.31 -22.10
CA GLU A 136 -4.51 7.02 -22.36
C GLU A 136 -5.95 6.92 -21.83
N ASN A 137 -6.42 7.97 -21.14
CA ASN A 137 -7.70 7.97 -20.45
C ASN A 137 -7.88 6.73 -19.55
N SER A 138 -6.78 6.30 -18.94
CA SER A 138 -6.68 5.10 -18.10
C SER A 138 -6.32 5.50 -16.68
N LEU A 139 -6.95 4.83 -15.70
CA LEU A 139 -6.64 4.96 -14.28
C LEU A 139 -5.78 3.76 -13.87
N ASN A 140 -4.51 4.00 -13.57
CA ASN A 140 -3.65 3.00 -12.95
C ASN A 140 -3.98 2.91 -11.46
N ARG A 141 -4.04 1.69 -10.95
CA ARG A 141 -4.30 1.41 -9.54
C ARG A 141 -3.37 0.32 -9.04
N TRP A 142 -2.76 0.56 -7.88
CA TRP A 142 -1.94 -0.41 -7.16
C TRP A 142 -2.56 -0.68 -5.79
N GLY A 143 -2.43 -1.92 -5.31
CA GLY A 143 -2.83 -2.31 -3.96
C GLY A 143 -1.68 -3.07 -3.32
N TYR A 144 -1.27 -2.65 -2.13
CA TYR A 144 -0.18 -3.27 -1.38
C TYR A 144 -0.75 -3.85 -0.10
N SER A 145 -0.69 -5.17 0.03
CA SER A 145 -1.08 -5.90 1.24
C SER A 145 0.14 -6.22 2.07
N LEU A 146 -0.05 -6.36 3.39
CA LEU A 146 0.99 -6.84 4.28
C LEU A 146 1.24 -8.32 4.03
N TYR A 147 2.49 -8.75 4.22
CA TYR A 147 2.81 -10.16 4.18
C TYR A 147 2.02 -10.93 5.25
N ASN A 148 1.36 -12.02 4.85
CA ASN A 148 0.45 -12.82 5.69
C ASN A 148 -0.69 -12.02 6.37
N ASP A 149 -1.03 -10.83 5.86
CA ASP A 149 -2.02 -9.93 6.48
C ASP A 149 -1.66 -9.52 7.94
N GLU A 150 -0.38 -9.60 8.32
CA GLU A 150 0.12 -9.26 9.66
C GLU A 150 0.79 -7.88 9.66
N LYS A 151 0.36 -6.98 10.57
CA LYS A 151 0.99 -5.67 10.77
C LYS A 151 2.15 -5.78 11.75
N THR A 152 3.36 -5.80 11.22
CA THR A 152 4.62 -5.71 11.95
C THR A 152 5.49 -4.65 11.29
N ASP A 153 6.52 -4.16 11.98
CA ASP A 153 7.43 -3.16 11.41
C ASP A 153 8.05 -3.67 10.10
N GLU A 154 8.50 -4.93 10.05
CA GLU A 154 9.10 -5.54 8.86
C GLU A 154 8.13 -5.64 7.66
N THR A 155 6.85 -5.96 7.91
CA THR A 155 5.86 -6.07 6.81
C THR A 155 5.39 -4.71 6.32
N VAL A 156 5.34 -3.71 7.20
CA VAL A 156 5.07 -2.32 6.84
C VAL A 156 6.23 -1.74 6.03
N GLU A 157 7.46 -1.95 6.48
CA GLU A 157 8.68 -1.56 5.75
C GLU A 157 8.73 -2.17 4.33
N GLU A 158 8.37 -3.46 4.19
CA GLU A 158 8.30 -4.10 2.87
C GLU A 158 7.31 -3.41 1.93
N VAL A 159 6.13 -3.04 2.44
CA VAL A 159 5.13 -2.33 1.65
C VAL A 159 5.69 -0.98 1.17
N PHE A 160 6.37 -0.23 2.03
CA PHE A 160 7.00 1.02 1.62
C PHE A 160 8.10 0.81 0.57
N SER A 161 8.98 -0.18 0.72
CA SER A 161 9.98 -0.51 -0.30
C SER A 161 9.34 -0.79 -1.68
N LYS A 162 8.19 -1.48 -1.70
CA LYS A 162 7.42 -1.74 -2.94
C LYS A 162 6.80 -0.47 -3.52
N ILE A 163 6.22 0.40 -2.69
CA ILE A 163 5.65 1.67 -3.13
C ILE A 163 6.73 2.54 -3.77
N PHE A 164 7.90 2.68 -3.13
CA PHE A 164 9.01 3.47 -3.67
C PHE A 164 9.52 2.92 -5.00
N THR A 165 9.60 1.60 -5.14
CA THR A 165 9.93 0.95 -6.42
C THR A 165 8.92 1.34 -7.50
N THR A 166 7.62 1.31 -7.19
CA THR A 166 6.57 1.72 -8.14
C THR A 166 6.70 3.20 -8.52
N ILE A 167 6.96 4.10 -7.57
CA ILE A 167 7.15 5.53 -7.85
C ILE A 167 8.34 5.74 -8.78
N GLU A 168 9.46 5.05 -8.52
CA GLU A 168 10.63 5.14 -9.40
C GLU A 168 10.28 4.72 -10.82
N GLU A 169 9.66 3.55 -11.00
CA GLU A 169 9.27 2.98 -12.30
C GLU A 169 8.34 3.90 -13.12
N LEU A 170 7.52 4.73 -12.46
CA LEU A 170 6.66 5.71 -13.11
C LEU A 170 7.41 6.93 -13.64
N ASN A 171 8.57 7.24 -13.07
CA ASN A 171 9.39 8.41 -13.40
C ASN A 171 10.47 8.10 -14.46
N HIS A 172 10.28 7.07 -15.30
CA HIS A 172 11.23 6.59 -16.32
C HIS A 172 10.66 6.57 -17.74
#